data_AF-A0A816HDK8-F1
#
_entry.id   AF-A0A816HDK8-F1
#
_cell.length_a   1.000
_cell.length_b   1.000
_cell.length_c   1.000
_cell.angle_alpha   90.00
_cell.angle_beta   90.00
_cell.angle_gamma   90.00
#
_symmetry.space_group_name_H-M   'P 1'
#
loop_
_entity.id
_entity.type
_entity.pdbx_description
1 polymer ?
#
loop_
_entity_poly.entity_id
_entity_poly.type
_entity_poly.pdbx_seq_one_letter_code
_entity_poly.pdbx_strand_id
1 'polypeptide(L)'
;MCHLLKDLPLQLYLYHQGKVLFQNATFCFIWRLIDYSGYAAGALLLAWASFERHILIFHDRLLRSKWKNIYLHYAPPFIIIVYVFCFYIYGLSFYPCKTPLNFQGIACGNDCIRSYAMFSAWGKMVHQIAPSLCIGIFSVSLLIRVLYSKRRLQQAFSWRKHSKMAYQLLSISFVCNAALLPY
;
A
#
# COMPACT_ATOMS: atom_id res chain seq x y z
N MET A 1 4.99 -9.40 3.66
CA MET A 1 4.73 -10.49 2.68
C MET A 1 4.62 -10.01 1.23
N CYS A 2 4.02 -8.83 0.94
CA CYS A 2 3.96 -8.30 -0.44
C CYS A 2 5.30 -7.76 -0.98
N HIS A 3 6.16 -7.18 -0.13
CA HIS A 3 7.57 -6.88 -0.47
C HIS A 3 8.34 -8.15 -0.87
N LEU A 4 8.21 -9.20 -0.05
CA LEU A 4 8.94 -10.46 -0.21
C LEU A 4 8.67 -11.18 -1.55
N LEU A 5 7.55 -10.93 -2.24
CA LEU A 5 7.21 -11.62 -3.49
C LEU A 5 7.62 -10.84 -4.75
N LYS A 6 7.65 -9.50 -4.67
CA LYS A 6 8.15 -8.65 -5.77
C LYS A 6 9.67 -8.56 -5.77
N ASP A 7 10.27 -8.52 -4.59
CA ASP A 7 11.71 -8.37 -4.44
C ASP A 7 12.45 -9.71 -4.42
N LEU A 8 11.75 -10.85 -4.28
CA LEU A 8 12.36 -12.18 -4.16
C LEU A 8 13.39 -12.49 -5.26
N PRO A 9 13.11 -12.31 -6.56
CA PRO A 9 14.08 -12.68 -7.60
C PRO A 9 15.30 -11.75 -7.60
N LEU A 10 15.11 -10.45 -7.34
CA LEU A 10 16.23 -9.50 -7.26
C LEU A 10 17.05 -9.69 -5.98
N GLN A 11 16.40 -10.03 -4.87
CA GLN A 11 17.05 -10.32 -3.60
C GLN A 11 17.80 -11.65 -3.64
N LEU A 12 17.23 -12.71 -4.26
CA LEU A 12 17.94 -13.98 -4.49
C LEU A 12 19.18 -13.76 -5.36
N TYR A 13 19.08 -12.95 -6.40
CA TYR A 13 20.24 -12.59 -7.22
C TYR A 13 21.29 -11.82 -6.43
N LEU A 14 20.87 -10.81 -5.64
CA LEU A 14 21.76 -10.05 -4.75
C LEU A 14 22.45 -10.96 -3.72
N TYR A 15 21.72 -11.93 -3.15
CA TYR A 15 22.26 -12.89 -2.17
C TYR A 15 23.24 -13.88 -2.80
N HIS A 16 23.00 -14.27 -4.06
CA HIS A 16 23.86 -15.20 -4.79
C HIS A 16 25.11 -14.52 -5.38
N GLN A 17 25.02 -13.27 -5.83
CA GLN A 17 26.12 -12.55 -6.48
C GLN A 17 26.82 -11.51 -5.57
N GLY A 18 26.24 -11.19 -4.42
CA GLY A 18 26.71 -10.15 -3.50
C GLY A 18 26.61 -8.72 -4.05
N LYS A 19 25.98 -8.52 -5.22
CA LYS A 19 25.89 -7.24 -5.95
C LYS A 19 24.57 -7.13 -6.71
N VAL A 20 24.10 -5.90 -6.92
CA VAL A 20 22.91 -5.62 -7.75
C VAL A 20 23.17 -5.95 -9.24
N LEU A 21 22.11 -6.37 -9.95
CA LEU A 21 22.12 -6.73 -11.39
C LEU A 21 22.84 -5.70 -12.27
N PHE A 22 22.56 -4.41 -12.06
CA PHE A 22 23.20 -3.31 -12.77
C PHE A 22 23.73 -2.28 -11.78
N GLN A 23 25.04 -2.06 -11.76
CA GLN A 23 25.72 -1.07 -10.92
C GLN A 23 25.62 0.34 -11.52
N ASN A 24 24.42 0.74 -11.91
CA ASN A 24 24.13 2.03 -12.53
C ASN A 24 23.28 2.88 -11.58
N ALA A 25 23.63 4.16 -11.43
CA ALA A 25 22.88 5.10 -10.57
C ALA A 25 21.40 5.23 -11.00
N THR A 26 21.13 5.24 -12.30
CA THR A 26 19.77 5.29 -12.85
C THR A 26 18.94 4.05 -12.50
N PHE A 27 19.56 2.87 -12.52
CA PHE A 27 18.87 1.63 -12.14
C PHE A 27 18.48 1.67 -10.65
N CYS A 28 19.40 2.10 -9.78
CA CYS A 28 19.12 2.29 -8.37
C CYS A 28 18.01 3.31 -8.12
N PHE A 29 17.99 4.42 -8.85
CA PHE A 29 16.92 5.43 -8.74
C PHE A 29 15.56 4.85 -9.13
N ILE A 30 15.48 4.13 -10.25
CA ILE A 30 14.22 3.53 -10.73
C ILE A 30 13.74 2.46 -9.76
N TRP A 31 14.65 1.57 -9.30
CA TRP A 31 14.29 0.51 -8.38
C TRP A 31 13.77 1.08 -7.06
N ARG A 32 14.47 2.07 -6.50
CA ARG A 32 14.05 2.80 -5.30
C ARG A 32 12.68 3.46 -5.50
N LEU A 33 12.49 4.18 -6.60
CA LEU A 33 11.21 4.80 -6.90
C LEU A 33 10.08 3.76 -6.93
N ILE A 34 10.26 2.64 -7.64
CA ILE A 34 9.24 1.58 -7.76
C ILE A 34 8.94 0.93 -6.42
N ASP A 35 9.95 0.65 -5.59
CA ASP A 35 9.77 -0.01 -4.30
C ASP A 35 8.98 0.88 -3.33
N TYR A 36 9.44 2.11 -3.09
CA TYR A 36 8.80 3.03 -2.15
C TYR A 36 7.41 3.49 -2.63
N SER A 37 7.29 3.89 -3.90
CA SER A 37 6.00 4.31 -4.46
C SER A 37 5.02 3.14 -4.55
N GLY A 38 5.50 1.95 -4.92
CA GLY A 38 4.69 0.75 -5.03
C GLY A 38 4.13 0.31 -3.67
N TYR A 39 4.94 0.38 -2.61
CA TYR A 39 4.50 0.10 -1.25
C TYR A 39 3.42 1.09 -0.79
N ALA A 40 3.71 2.39 -0.87
CA ALA A 40 2.80 3.44 -0.40
C ALA A 40 1.50 3.47 -1.22
N ALA A 41 1.59 3.35 -2.55
CA ALA A 41 0.42 3.27 -3.41
C ALA A 41 -0.40 2.02 -3.10
N GLY A 42 0.24 0.87 -2.89
CA GLY A 42 -0.45 -0.36 -2.50
C GLY A 42 -1.24 -0.21 -1.21
N ALA A 43 -0.65 0.39 -0.16
CA ALA A 43 -1.31 0.62 1.11
C ALA A 43 -2.51 1.58 0.98
N LEU A 44 -2.32 2.71 0.29
CA LEU A 44 -3.36 3.72 0.09
C LEU A 44 -4.50 3.22 -0.81
N LEU A 45 -4.17 2.52 -1.91
CA LEU A 45 -5.17 1.91 -2.79
C LEU A 45 -5.99 0.84 -2.07
N LEU A 46 -5.36 0.06 -1.19
CA LEU A 46 -6.05 -0.94 -0.41
C LEU A 46 -6.98 -0.32 0.65
N ALA A 47 -6.55 0.77 1.28
CA ALA A 47 -7.40 1.56 2.16
C ALA A 47 -8.59 2.15 1.38
N TRP A 48 -8.34 2.72 0.19
CA TRP A 48 -9.39 3.22 -0.68
C TRP A 48 -10.38 2.13 -1.09
N ALA A 49 -9.90 0.98 -1.56
CA ALA A 49 -10.74 -0.15 -1.93
C ALA A 49 -11.61 -0.66 -0.76
N SER A 50 -11.09 -0.57 0.47
CA SER A 50 -11.86 -0.91 1.69
C SER A 50 -12.96 0.12 1.96
N PHE A 51 -12.66 1.41 1.80
CA PHE A 51 -13.62 2.50 1.93
C PHE A 51 -14.71 2.46 0.86
N GLU A 52 -14.31 2.25 -0.39
CA GLU A 52 -15.21 2.13 -1.53
C GLU A 52 -16.24 1.00 -1.33
N ARG A 53 -15.78 -0.18 -0.90
CA ARG A 53 -16.67 -1.30 -0.57
C ARG A 53 -17.64 -0.94 0.54
N HIS A 54 -17.21 -0.15 1.51
CA HIS A 54 -18.09 0.34 2.57
C HIS A 54 -19.16 1.29 2.00
N ILE A 55 -18.79 2.23 1.13
CA ILE A 55 -19.77 3.13 0.48
C ILE A 55 -20.76 2.33 -0.37
N LEU A 56 -20.29 1.40 -1.22
CA LEU A 56 -21.11 0.58 -2.10
C LEU A 56 -22.20 -0.21 -1.35
N ILE A 57 -21.86 -0.72 -0.16
CA ILE A 57 -22.78 -1.54 0.66
C ILE A 57 -23.75 -0.68 1.47
N PHE A 58 -23.32 0.50 1.92
CA PHE A 58 -24.12 1.34 2.84
C PHE A 58 -24.96 2.37 2.10
N HIS A 59 -24.56 2.78 0.90
CA HIS A 59 -25.14 3.88 0.14
C HIS A 59 -25.35 3.50 -1.34
N ASP A 60 -26.03 2.37 -1.58
CA ASP A 60 -26.37 1.89 -2.93
C ASP A 60 -27.08 2.95 -3.79
N ARG A 61 -27.94 3.77 -3.16
CA ARG A 61 -28.66 4.88 -3.82
C ARG A 61 -27.75 6.00 -4.33
N LEU A 62 -26.57 6.22 -3.73
CA LEU A 62 -25.65 7.28 -4.14
C LEU A 62 -25.01 6.99 -5.51
N LEU A 63 -24.93 5.71 -5.90
CA LEU A 63 -24.23 5.21 -7.09
C LEU A 63 -25.16 4.86 -8.26
N ARG A 64 -26.44 5.24 -8.18
CA ARG A 64 -27.45 4.93 -9.20
C ARG A 64 -27.17 5.58 -10.57
N SER A 65 -26.35 6.64 -10.62
CA SER A 65 -25.94 7.28 -11.88
C SER A 65 -24.62 6.70 -12.40
N LYS A 66 -24.62 6.16 -13.64
CA LYS A 66 -23.46 5.53 -14.28
C LYS A 66 -22.22 6.44 -14.33
N TRP A 67 -22.43 7.74 -14.55
CA TRP A 67 -21.34 8.73 -14.62
C TRP A 67 -20.74 9.04 -13.24
N LYS A 68 -21.57 9.11 -12.20
CA LYS A 68 -21.09 9.28 -10.81
C LYS A 68 -20.33 8.03 -10.33
N ASN A 69 -20.73 6.85 -10.78
CA ASN A 69 -20.05 5.60 -10.48
C ASN A 69 -18.64 5.58 -11.08
N ILE A 70 -18.49 5.94 -12.36
CA ILE A 70 -17.16 6.00 -13.01
C ILE A 70 -16.25 7.01 -12.30
N TYR A 71 -16.75 8.20 -11.99
CA TYR A 71 -15.92 9.22 -11.33
C TYR A 71 -15.50 8.79 -9.91
N LEU A 72 -16.42 8.25 -9.11
CA LEU A 72 -16.12 7.82 -7.74
C LEU A 72 -15.21 6.58 -7.69
N HIS A 73 -15.30 5.70 -8.69
CA HIS A 73 -14.51 4.46 -8.74
C HIS A 73 -13.10 4.69 -9.28
N TYR A 74 -12.96 5.40 -10.40
CA TYR A 74 -11.69 5.50 -11.13
C TYR A 74 -10.84 6.73 -10.76
N ALA A 75 -11.46 7.85 -10.39
CA ALA A 75 -10.70 9.07 -10.09
C ALA A 75 -9.81 8.93 -8.84
N PRO A 76 -10.29 8.37 -7.71
CA PRO A 76 -9.49 8.34 -6.48
C PRO A 76 -8.25 7.42 -6.56
N PRO A 77 -8.32 6.20 -7.14
CA PRO A 77 -7.12 5.39 -7.39
C PRO A 77 -6.08 6.11 -8.25
N PHE A 78 -6.53 6.81 -9.30
CA PHE A 78 -5.65 7.58 -10.17
C PHE A 78 -4.96 8.72 -9.42
N ILE A 79 -5.71 9.50 -8.64
CA ILE A 79 -5.16 10.60 -7.82
C ILE A 79 -4.15 10.07 -6.80
N ILE A 80 -4.44 8.95 -6.14
CA ILE A 80 -3.53 8.32 -5.17
C ILE A 80 -2.21 7.92 -5.84
N ILE A 81 -2.27 7.26 -7.00
CA ILE A 81 -1.07 6.85 -7.73
C ILE A 81 -0.24 8.08 -8.09
N VAL A 82 -0.85 9.10 -8.71
CA VAL A 82 -0.15 10.33 -9.11
C VAL A 82 0.49 11.00 -7.90
N TYR A 83 -0.25 11.16 -6.80
CA TYR A 83 0.27 11.74 -5.56
C TYR A 83 1.50 11.00 -5.04
N VAL A 84 1.44 9.67 -4.94
CA VAL A 84 2.54 8.87 -4.40
C VAL A 84 3.78 8.95 -5.30
N PHE A 85 3.62 8.84 -6.62
CA PHE A 85 4.74 8.96 -7.55
C PHE A 85 5.37 10.35 -7.50
N CYS A 86 4.58 11.42 -7.50
CA CYS A 86 5.09 12.78 -7.39
C CYS A 86 5.83 13.01 -6.07
N PHE A 87 5.32 12.50 -4.95
CA PHE A 87 5.97 12.64 -3.63
C PHE A 87 7.36 12.00 -3.60
N TYR A 88 7.49 10.76 -4.11
CA TYR A 88 8.77 10.06 -4.10
C TYR A 88 9.74 10.58 -5.17
N ILE A 89 9.28 11.00 -6.36
CA ILE A 89 10.13 11.68 -7.34
C ILE A 89 10.69 12.98 -6.74
N TYR A 90 9.84 13.79 -6.10
CA TYR A 90 10.28 15.01 -5.45
C TYR A 90 11.32 14.75 -4.36
N GLY A 91 11.05 13.78 -3.47
CA GLY A 91 11.99 13.39 -2.43
C GLY A 91 13.33 12.88 -2.98
N LEU A 92 13.33 12.13 -4.08
CA LEU A 92 14.54 11.55 -4.67
C LEU A 92 15.35 12.53 -5.53
N SER A 93 14.70 13.49 -6.20
CA SER A 93 15.37 14.44 -7.11
C SER A 93 15.83 15.73 -6.42
N PHE A 94 15.06 16.25 -5.45
CA PHE A 94 15.34 17.57 -4.86
C PHE A 94 16.11 17.51 -3.55
N TYR A 95 16.07 16.40 -2.80
CA TYR A 95 16.88 16.26 -1.59
C TYR A 95 18.29 15.80 -1.95
N PRO A 96 19.34 16.57 -1.62
CA PRO A 96 20.71 16.20 -1.93
C PRO A 96 21.16 15.07 -1.00
N CYS A 97 20.89 13.83 -1.40
CA CYS A 97 21.43 12.66 -0.73
C CYS A 97 22.92 12.51 -1.05
N LYS A 98 23.78 12.95 -0.13
CA LYS A 98 25.24 12.79 -0.21
C LYS A 98 25.74 11.39 0.20
N THR A 99 24.85 10.47 0.57
CA THR A 99 25.25 9.11 0.95
C THR A 99 25.70 8.31 -0.27
N PRO A 100 26.85 7.63 -0.22
CA PRO A 100 27.32 6.81 -1.33
C PRO A 100 26.31 5.70 -1.63
N LEU A 101 26.03 5.46 -2.91
CA LEU A 101 25.20 4.34 -3.37
C LEU A 101 25.85 3.03 -2.92
N ASN A 102 25.14 2.23 -2.13
CA ASN A 102 25.62 0.93 -1.71
C ASN A 102 25.03 -0.15 -2.62
N PHE A 103 25.79 -0.53 -3.64
CA PHE A 103 25.43 -1.58 -4.60
C PHE A 103 25.38 -3.00 -4.00
N GLN A 104 25.71 -3.15 -2.72
CA GLN A 104 25.61 -4.41 -1.96
C GLN A 104 24.37 -4.42 -1.04
N GLY A 105 23.65 -3.31 -0.92
CA GLY A 105 22.42 -3.20 -0.13
C GLY A 105 21.15 -3.44 -0.96
N ILE A 106 20.09 -3.90 -0.30
CA ILE A 106 18.73 -3.95 -0.87
C ILE A 106 18.32 -2.53 -1.30
N ALA A 107 17.70 -2.39 -2.47
CA ALA A 107 17.34 -1.09 -3.07
C ALA A 107 18.51 -0.09 -3.16
N CYS A 108 19.73 -0.60 -3.39
CA CYS A 108 20.98 0.15 -3.45
C CYS A 108 21.37 0.87 -2.14
N GLY A 109 20.98 0.28 -1.01
CA GLY A 109 21.35 0.74 0.34
C GLY A 109 20.31 1.64 0.98
N ASN A 110 20.62 2.10 2.20
CA ASN A 110 19.70 2.91 2.99
C ASN A 110 19.44 4.27 2.32
N ASP A 111 18.17 4.65 2.27
CA ASP A 111 17.73 5.90 1.70
C ASP A 111 18.02 7.07 2.64
N CYS A 112 18.76 8.08 2.19
CA CYS A 112 18.99 9.27 3.01
C CYS A 112 17.69 10.04 3.31
N ILE A 113 16.66 9.88 2.48
CA ILE A 113 15.33 10.46 2.70
C ILE A 113 14.73 10.00 4.04
N ARG A 114 15.03 8.76 4.46
CA ARG A 114 14.62 8.21 5.77
C ARG A 114 15.33 8.88 6.95
N SER A 115 16.50 9.49 6.73
CA SER A 115 17.23 10.23 7.76
C SER A 115 16.61 11.60 8.06
N TYR A 116 15.81 12.14 7.15
CA TYR A 116 15.08 13.39 7.38
C TYR A 116 13.78 13.10 8.14
N ALA A 117 13.68 13.68 9.34
CA ALA A 117 12.55 13.47 10.24
C ALA A 117 11.19 13.77 9.58
N MET A 118 11.10 14.82 8.76
CA MET A 118 9.84 15.20 8.09
C MET A 118 9.36 14.14 7.09
N PHE A 119 10.24 13.67 6.20
CA PHE A 119 9.89 12.65 5.21
C PHE A 119 9.60 11.30 5.86
N SER A 120 10.41 10.94 6.86
CA SER A 120 10.23 9.70 7.62
C SER A 120 8.91 9.71 8.41
N ALA A 121 8.60 10.81 9.11
CA ALA A 121 7.35 10.96 9.84
C ALA A 121 6.15 10.96 8.90
N TRP A 122 6.20 11.68 7.78
CA TRP A 122 5.12 11.72 6.81
C TRP A 122 4.88 10.34 6.17
N GLY A 123 5.94 9.66 5.75
CA GLY A 123 5.87 8.30 5.21
C GLY A 123 5.25 7.32 6.21
N LYS A 124 5.69 7.34 7.48
CA LYS A 124 5.14 6.47 8.52
C LYS A 124 3.67 6.80 8.84
N MET A 125 3.32 8.08 9.00
CA MET A 125 1.96 8.47 9.38
C MET A 125 0.97 8.31 8.24
N VAL A 126 1.28 8.86 7.06
CA VAL A 126 0.32 8.98 5.95
C VAL A 126 0.34 7.77 5.03
N HIS A 127 1.50 7.15 4.80
CA HIS A 127 1.58 6.01 3.87
C HIS A 127 1.48 4.65 4.58
N GLN A 128 1.57 4.60 5.91
CA GLN A 128 1.53 3.35 6.66
C GLN A 128 0.45 3.32 7.76
N ILE A 129 0.51 4.20 8.77
CA ILE A 129 -0.40 4.16 9.93
C ILE A 129 -1.83 4.49 9.52
N ALA A 130 -2.05 5.64 8.87
CA ALA A 130 -3.40 6.07 8.49
C ALA A 130 -4.11 5.06 7.56
N PRO A 131 -3.50 4.54 6.48
CA PRO A 131 -4.12 3.52 5.63
C PRO A 131 -4.46 2.25 6.41
N SER A 132 -3.58 1.83 7.32
CA SER A 132 -3.78 0.62 8.12
C SER A 132 -4.93 0.74 9.11
N LEU A 133 -5.06 1.89 9.77
CA LEU A 133 -6.20 2.19 10.64
C LEU A 133 -7.50 2.23 9.85
N CYS A 134 -7.50 2.90 8.68
CA CYS A 134 -8.67 2.90 7.80
C CYS A 134 -9.08 1.48 7.38
N ILE A 135 -8.13 0.65 6.92
CA ILE A 135 -8.42 -0.75 6.55
C ILE A 135 -8.99 -1.50 7.76
N GLY A 136 -8.40 -1.35 8.94
CA GLY A 136 -8.86 -2.00 10.17
C GLY A 136 -10.29 -1.61 10.52
N ILE A 137 -10.58 -0.31 10.59
CA ILE A 137 -11.91 0.23 10.92
C ILE A 137 -12.94 -0.25 9.90
N PHE A 138 -12.70 -0.07 8.59
CA PHE A 138 -13.67 -0.46 7.57
C PHE A 138 -13.89 -1.98 7.50
N SER A 139 -12.84 -2.77 7.70
CA SER A 139 -12.95 -4.23 7.74
C SER A 139 -13.74 -4.69 8.97
N VAL A 140 -13.50 -4.11 10.14
CA VAL A 140 -14.27 -4.42 11.37
C VAL A 140 -15.73 -3.99 11.23
N SER A 141 -16.00 -2.78 10.74
CA SER A 141 -17.37 -2.32 10.50
C SER A 141 -18.12 -3.21 9.51
N LEU A 142 -17.43 -3.70 8.47
CA LEU A 142 -17.99 -4.67 7.53
C LEU A 142 -18.33 -5.98 8.26
N LEU A 143 -17.39 -6.53 9.04
CA LEU A 143 -17.59 -7.76 9.82
C LEU A 143 -18.76 -7.67 10.81
N ILE A 144 -18.87 -6.58 11.56
CA ILE A 144 -19.99 -6.36 12.49
C ILE A 144 -21.32 -6.43 11.73
N ARG A 145 -21.42 -5.77 10.57
CA ARG A 145 -22.62 -5.84 9.74
C ARG A 145 -22.84 -7.22 9.13
N VAL A 146 -21.78 -7.95 8.75
CA VAL A 146 -21.89 -9.35 8.32
C VAL A 146 -22.58 -10.19 9.38
N LEU A 147 -22.13 -10.08 10.63
CA LEU A 147 -22.67 -10.84 11.75
C LEU A 147 -24.11 -10.43 12.06
N TYR A 148 -24.41 -9.14 11.98
CA TYR A 148 -25.76 -8.62 12.21
C TYR A 148 -26.74 -9.01 11.09
N SER A 149 -26.36 -8.89 9.81
CA SER A 149 -27.18 -9.31 8.66
C SER A 149 -27.35 -10.83 8.60
N LYS A 150 -26.34 -11.62 8.97
CA LYS A 150 -26.43 -13.09 9.06
C LYS A 150 -27.50 -13.53 10.07
N ARG A 151 -27.68 -12.78 11.16
CA ARG A 151 -28.76 -13.03 12.13
C ARG A 151 -30.14 -12.64 11.61
N ARG A 152 -30.22 -11.65 10.71
CA ARG A 152 -31.51 -11.07 10.25
C ARG A 152 -32.06 -11.69 8.97
N LEU A 153 -31.20 -12.09 8.02
CA LEU A 153 -31.61 -12.58 6.69
C LEU A 153 -30.75 -13.80 6.34
N GLN A 154 -31.31 -15.00 6.41
CA GLN A 154 -30.68 -16.28 6.00
C GLN A 154 -30.45 -16.37 4.47
N GLN A 155 -30.07 -15.28 3.79
CA GLN A 155 -29.87 -15.29 2.33
C GLN A 155 -28.41 -15.57 1.95
N ALA A 156 -28.25 -16.53 1.03
CA ALA A 156 -27.01 -17.08 0.51
C ALA A 156 -26.35 -16.21 -0.60
N PHE A 157 -26.34 -14.89 -0.46
CA PHE A 157 -25.77 -14.01 -1.50
C PHE A 157 -24.25 -13.94 -1.39
N SER A 158 -23.51 -14.83 -2.08
CA SER A 158 -22.03 -14.86 -2.27
C SER A 158 -21.12 -14.52 -1.04
N TRP A 159 -21.67 -14.71 0.16
CA TRP A 159 -21.20 -14.20 1.45
C TRP A 159 -19.80 -14.64 1.86
N ARG A 160 -19.45 -15.91 1.65
CA ARG A 160 -18.15 -16.48 2.07
C ARG A 160 -16.96 -15.82 1.35
N LYS A 161 -17.14 -15.36 0.11
CA LYS A 161 -16.05 -14.81 -0.70
C LYS A 161 -15.61 -13.42 -0.21
N HIS A 162 -16.57 -12.56 0.14
CA HIS A 162 -16.30 -11.22 0.65
C HIS A 162 -15.71 -11.23 2.07
N SER A 163 -16.23 -12.06 2.97
CA SER A 163 -15.71 -12.14 4.34
C SER A 163 -14.32 -12.77 4.39
N LYS A 164 -14.04 -13.80 3.56
CA LYS A 164 -12.71 -14.43 3.50
C LYS A 164 -11.64 -13.46 3.00
N MET A 165 -11.98 -12.61 2.02
CA MET A 165 -11.09 -11.55 1.54
C MET A 165 -10.83 -10.48 2.62
N ALA A 166 -11.84 -10.09 3.40
CA ALA A 166 -11.66 -9.14 4.51
C ALA A 166 -10.80 -9.70 5.65
N TYR A 167 -11.00 -10.96 6.06
CA TYR A 167 -10.15 -11.62 7.07
C TYR A 167 -8.70 -11.77 6.60
N GLN A 168 -8.49 -12.14 5.33
CA GLN A 168 -7.15 -12.22 4.75
C GLN A 168 -6.47 -10.85 4.75
N LEU A 169 -7.18 -9.78 4.38
CA LEU A 169 -6.64 -8.42 4.35
C LEU A 169 -6.34 -7.85 5.74
N LEU A 170 -7.17 -8.15 6.74
CA LEU A 170 -6.93 -7.81 8.14
C LEU A 170 -5.68 -8.51 8.68
N SER A 171 -5.56 -9.81 8.42
CA SER A 171 -4.38 -10.59 8.80
C SER A 171 -3.11 -10.07 8.13
N ILE A 172 -3.16 -9.77 6.83
CA ILE A 172 -2.03 -9.20 6.08
C ILE A 172 -1.65 -7.80 6.58
N SER A 173 -2.64 -6.94 6.87
CA SER A 173 -2.40 -5.58 7.37
C SER A 173 -1.78 -5.59 8.76
N PHE A 174 -2.29 -6.44 9.65
CA PHE A 174 -1.75 -6.60 11.00
C PHE A 174 -0.32 -7.13 10.97
N VAL A 175 -0.06 -8.18 10.18
CA VAL A 175 1.28 -8.77 10.03
C VAL A 175 2.25 -7.78 9.37
N CYS A 176 1.81 -7.00 8.38
CA CYS A 176 2.67 -6.00 7.74
C CYS A 176 3.01 -4.82 8.67
N ASN A 177 2.07 -4.35 9.50
CA ASN A 177 2.37 -3.32 10.49
C ASN A 177 3.29 -3.84 11.59
N ALA A 178 3.03 -5.04 12.11
CA ALA A 178 3.85 -5.67 13.14
C ALA A 178 5.30 -5.94 12.66
N ALA A 179 5.47 -6.35 11.40
CA ALA A 179 6.79 -6.62 10.82
C ALA A 179 7.59 -5.34 10.47
N LEU A 180 6.94 -4.19 10.29
CA LEU A 180 7.60 -2.90 10.00
C LEU A 180 7.77 -1.98 11.23
N LEU A 181 7.16 -2.30 12.37
CA LEU A 181 7.36 -1.59 13.64
C LEU A 181 8.82 -1.64 14.18
N PRO A 182 9.63 -2.69 13.95
CA PRO A 182 11.02 -2.72 14.42
C PRO A 182 12.05 -2.07 13.45
N TYR A 183 11.62 -1.45 12.34
CA TYR A 183 12.50 -0.82 11.32
C TYR A 183 12.09 0.63 10.95
#